data_AF-A0A7L3LAA2-F1
#
_entry.id   AF-A0A7L3LAA2-F1
#
_cell.length_a   1.000
_cell.length_b   1.000
_cell.length_c   1.000
_cell.angle_alpha   90.00
_cell.angle_beta   90.00
_cell.angle_gamma   90.00
#
_symmetry.space_group_name_H-M   'P 1'
#
loop_
_entity.id
_entity.type
_entity.pdbx_description
1 polymer ?
#
loop_
_entity_poly.entity_id
_entity_poly.type
_entity_poly.pdbx_seq_one_letter_code
_entity_poly.pdbx_strand_id
1 'polypeptide(L)'
;QYVIVSSKKILFYDSEQDKEQSNPYMVLDIDKLFHVRPVTQTDVYRADSKEIPRIFQILYANEGESKKEQEFPVEPMGEKSNYICHKGHEFIPTLYHFPTNCEACMKPLWHMFKPPPALECRRCHIKCHKDHMDKKEEIIAPCK
;
A
#
# COMPACT_ATOMS: atom_id res chain seq x y z
N GLN A 1 -16.66 -7.89 10.78
CA GLN A 1 -15.31 -8.48 10.70
C GLN A 1 -15.22 -9.69 11.62
N TYR A 2 -14.58 -10.75 11.17
CA TYR A 2 -14.43 -12.01 11.88
C TYR A 2 -12.98 -12.49 11.79
N VAL A 3 -12.50 -13.13 12.84
CA VAL A 3 -11.19 -13.79 12.87
C VAL A 3 -11.37 -15.23 13.26
N ILE A 4 -10.78 -16.15 12.49
CA ILE A 4 -10.83 -17.59 12.73
C ILE A 4 -9.40 -18.09 12.90
N VAL A 5 -9.15 -18.80 13.98
CA VAL A 5 -7.87 -19.47 14.23
C VAL A 5 -8.04 -20.95 13.92
N SER A 6 -7.29 -21.43 12.94
CA SER A 6 -7.17 -22.85 12.61
C SER A 6 -5.89 -23.42 13.22
N SER A 7 -5.62 -24.72 13.02
CA SER A 7 -4.41 -25.36 13.56
C SER A 7 -3.09 -24.80 13.01
N LYS A 8 -3.11 -24.17 11.83
CA LYS A 8 -1.89 -23.65 11.16
C LYS A 8 -1.97 -22.20 10.72
N LYS A 9 -3.17 -21.62 10.64
CA LYS A 9 -3.39 -20.28 10.07
C LYS A 9 -4.40 -19.47 10.89
N ILE A 10 -4.24 -18.16 10.92
CA ILE A 10 -5.22 -17.17 11.39
C ILE A 10 -5.83 -16.50 10.16
N LEU A 11 -7.14 -16.55 10.02
CA LEU A 11 -7.87 -16.03 8.86
C LEU A 11 -8.75 -14.84 9.27
N PHE A 12 -8.69 -13.75 8.51
CA PHE A 12 -9.42 -12.52 8.76
C PHE A 12 -10.42 -12.27 7.64
N TYR A 13 -11.67 -12.00 8.02
CA TYR A 13 -12.79 -11.77 7.11
C TYR A 13 -13.47 -10.44 7.43
N ASP A 14 -13.92 -9.71 6.40
CA ASP A 14 -14.61 -8.43 6.61
C ASP A 14 -16.08 -8.64 6.98
N SER A 15 -16.72 -9.62 6.34
CA SER A 15 -18.14 -9.97 6.54
C SER A 15 -18.36 -11.45 6.87
N GLU A 16 -19.58 -11.79 7.27
CA GLU A 16 -20.01 -13.19 7.45
C GLU A 16 -20.14 -13.93 6.11
N GLN A 17 -20.54 -13.23 5.05
CA GLN A 17 -20.61 -13.78 3.69
C GLN A 17 -19.22 -14.22 3.20
N ASP A 18 -18.19 -13.40 3.44
CA ASP A 18 -16.80 -13.75 3.09
C ASP A 18 -16.33 -15.00 3.83
N LYS A 19 -16.75 -15.16 5.09
CA LYS A 19 -16.45 -16.35 5.89
C LYS A 19 -17.13 -17.59 5.31
N GLU A 20 -18.42 -17.52 4.97
CA GLU A 20 -19.17 -18.64 4.38
C GLU A 20 -18.56 -19.07 3.03
N GLN A 21 -18.09 -18.12 2.24
CA GLN A 21 -17.40 -18.36 0.97
C GLN A 21 -15.92 -18.74 1.12
N SER A 22 -15.41 -18.86 2.36
CA SER A 22 -14.00 -19.13 2.65
C SER A 22 -13.05 -18.16 1.92
N ASN A 23 -13.43 -16.88 1.88
CA ASN A 23 -12.75 -15.79 1.18
C ASN A 23 -12.16 -14.77 2.18
N PRO A 24 -11.07 -15.09 2.89
CA PRO A 24 -10.42 -14.16 3.82
C PRO A 24 -9.73 -13.00 3.08
N TYR A 25 -9.73 -11.81 3.67
CA TYR A 25 -8.95 -10.68 3.15
C TYR A 25 -7.50 -10.68 3.65
N MET A 26 -7.22 -11.38 4.76
CA MET A 26 -5.87 -11.55 5.27
C MET A 26 -5.74 -12.93 5.94
N VAL A 27 -4.58 -13.55 5.76
CA VAL A 27 -4.22 -14.83 6.36
C VAL A 27 -2.82 -14.71 6.94
N LEU A 28 -2.64 -15.17 8.17
CA LEU A 28 -1.34 -15.26 8.84
C LEU A 28 -1.01 -16.71 9.13
N ASP A 29 0.21 -17.13 8.82
CA ASP A 29 0.71 -18.46 9.16
C ASP A 29 1.21 -18.51 10.62
N ILE A 30 0.73 -19.48 11.39
CA ILE A 30 0.99 -19.56 12.85
C ILE A 30 2.46 -19.87 13.14
N ASP A 31 3.13 -20.63 12.28
CA ASP A 31 4.56 -20.94 12.40
C ASP A 31 5.47 -19.73 12.14
N LYS A 32 4.93 -18.65 11.57
CA LYS A 32 5.62 -17.38 11.31
C LYS A 32 5.37 -16.30 12.37
N LEU A 33 4.62 -16.63 13.44
CA LEU A 33 4.44 -15.72 14.57
C LEU A 33 5.69 -15.71 15.45
N PHE A 34 6.23 -14.52 15.72
CA PHE A 34 7.33 -14.32 16.66
C PHE A 34 6.85 -14.29 18.10
N HIS A 35 5.76 -13.55 18.38
CA HIS A 35 5.14 -13.54 19.71
C HIS A 35 3.69 -13.05 19.68
N VAL A 36 2.93 -13.47 20.69
CA VAL A 36 1.60 -12.96 21.01
C VAL A 36 1.62 -12.48 22.46
N ARG A 37 1.33 -11.20 22.71
CA ARG A 37 1.38 -10.63 24.06
C ARG A 37 0.27 -9.60 24.29
N PRO A 38 -0.20 -9.42 25.54
CA PRO A 38 -1.03 -8.27 25.88
C PRO A 38 -0.27 -6.96 25.63
N VAL A 39 -1.02 -5.90 25.32
CA VAL A 39 -0.45 -4.57 25.12
C VAL A 39 -0.46 -3.74 26.40
N THR A 40 0.34 -2.69 26.41
CA THR A 40 0.44 -1.70 27.47
C THR A 40 0.05 -0.31 26.97
N GLN A 41 -0.12 0.66 27.87
CA GLN A 41 -0.42 2.05 27.48
C GLN A 41 0.62 2.66 26.53
N THR A 42 1.89 2.21 26.63
CA THR A 42 2.96 2.65 25.73
C THR A 42 2.84 2.08 24.32
N ASP A 43 2.21 0.91 24.15
CA ASP A 43 1.97 0.29 22.84
C ASP A 43 0.78 0.96 22.10
N VAL A 44 -0.24 1.42 22.84
CA VAL A 44 -1.52 1.93 22.29
C VAL A 44 -1.92 3.28 22.90
N TYR A 45 -1.14 4.32 22.66
CA TYR A 45 -1.29 5.63 23.31
C TYR A 45 -2.65 6.35 23.12
N ARG A 46 -3.43 5.98 22.08
CA ARG A 46 -4.76 6.54 21.80
C ARG A 46 -5.92 5.70 22.33
N ALA A 47 -5.67 4.48 22.78
CA ALA A 47 -6.73 3.62 23.30
C ALA A 47 -7.14 4.07 24.71
N ASP A 48 -8.44 3.95 25.02
CA ASP A 48 -8.93 4.14 26.38
C ASP A 48 -8.30 3.07 27.29
N SER A 49 -7.79 3.52 28.45
CA SER A 49 -7.26 2.67 29.51
C SER A 49 -8.11 1.45 29.85
N LYS A 50 -9.44 1.55 29.74
CA LYS A 50 -10.39 0.45 30.02
C LYS A 50 -10.38 -0.63 28.95
N GLU A 51 -10.02 -0.29 27.72
CA GLU A 51 -9.95 -1.22 26.59
C GLU A 51 -8.61 -1.95 26.51
N ILE A 52 -7.53 -1.37 27.07
CA ILE A 52 -6.16 -1.94 27.03
C ILE A 52 -6.10 -3.42 27.46
N PRO A 53 -6.73 -3.85 28.58
CA PRO A 53 -6.68 -5.25 28.99
C PRO A 53 -7.30 -6.24 27.98
N ARG A 54 -8.07 -5.73 27.01
CA ARG A 54 -8.74 -6.51 25.96
C ARG A 54 -7.96 -6.55 24.65
N ILE A 55 -6.85 -5.81 24.55
CA ILE A 55 -6.04 -5.68 23.34
C ILE A 55 -4.77 -6.53 23.51
N PHE A 56 -4.41 -7.24 22.44
CA PHE A 56 -3.15 -7.97 22.35
C PHE A 56 -2.49 -7.71 21.00
N GLN A 57 -1.17 -7.82 20.97
CA GLN A 57 -0.35 -7.67 19.77
C GLN A 57 0.14 -9.04 19.32
N ILE A 58 0.12 -9.24 18.01
CA ILE A 58 0.78 -10.35 17.32
C ILE A 58 1.93 -9.76 16.52
N LEU A 59 3.16 -10.24 16.75
CA LEU A 59 4.31 -9.95 15.91
C LEU A 59 4.60 -11.18 15.04
N TYR A 60 4.80 -10.99 13.73
CA TYR A 60 4.99 -12.07 12.75
C TYR A 60 5.95 -11.67 11.64
N ALA A 61 6.49 -12.65 10.92
CA ALA A 61 7.31 -12.44 9.74
C ALA A 61 6.44 -12.07 8.53
N ASN A 62 6.87 -11.09 7.72
CA ASN A 62 6.13 -10.62 6.55
C ASN A 62 5.84 -11.75 5.54
N GLU A 63 6.74 -12.73 5.41
CA GLU A 63 6.57 -13.90 4.54
C GLU A 63 5.41 -14.82 4.95
N GLY A 64 4.96 -14.73 6.21
CA GLY A 64 3.80 -15.48 6.72
C GLY A 64 2.47 -14.75 6.54
N GLU A 65 2.46 -13.57 5.94
CA GLU A 65 1.26 -12.80 5.66
C GLU A 65 0.83 -12.97 4.20
N SER A 66 -0.46 -13.28 4.00
CA SER A 66 -1.11 -13.24 2.69
C SER A 66 -2.32 -12.32 2.79
N LYS A 67 -2.25 -11.14 2.18
CA LYS A 67 -3.38 -10.22 2.05
C LYS A 67 -4.00 -10.38 0.67
N LYS A 68 -5.33 -10.50 0.61
CA LYS A 68 -6.06 -10.31 -0.63
C LYS A 68 -5.85 -8.84 -1.00
N GLU A 69 -5.27 -8.60 -2.17
CA GLU A 69 -5.12 -7.26 -2.71
C GLU A 69 -6.51 -6.63 -2.71
N GLN A 70 -6.73 -5.73 -1.75
CA GLN A 70 -7.91 -4.91 -1.71
C GLN A 70 -7.81 -4.07 -2.98
N GLU A 71 -8.79 -4.16 -3.88
CA GLU A 71 -8.93 -3.29 -5.06
C GLU A 71 -9.27 -1.85 -4.63
N PHE A 72 -8.46 -1.28 -3.74
CA PHE A 72 -8.23 0.14 -3.69
C PHE A 72 -7.03 0.40 -4.59
N PRO A 73 -7.07 1.40 -5.49
CA PRO A 73 -5.95 1.71 -6.36
C PRO A 73 -4.81 2.30 -5.52
N VAL A 74 -4.00 1.42 -4.93
CA VAL A 74 -2.73 1.75 -4.29
C VAL A 74 -1.72 0.69 -4.71
N GLU A 75 -0.96 1.09 -5.72
CA GLU A 75 0.36 0.64 -6.18
C GLU A 75 0.75 -0.85 -6.03
N PRO A 76 1.05 -1.55 -7.13
CA PRO A 76 1.64 -2.88 -7.06
C PRO A 76 3.12 -2.77 -6.64
N MET A 77 3.40 -3.08 -5.38
CA MET A 77 4.71 -3.58 -4.97
C MET A 77 4.78 -5.05 -5.41
N GLY A 78 5.12 -5.27 -6.68
CA GLY A 78 5.18 -6.60 -7.29
C GLY A 78 6.11 -6.63 -8.49
N GLU A 79 7.16 -7.43 -8.37
CA GLU A 79 8.26 -7.67 -9.31
C GLU A 79 7.76 -8.21 -10.67
N LYS A 80 7.23 -7.32 -11.52
CA LYS A 80 7.28 -7.40 -12.97
C LYS A 80 7.56 -5.98 -13.43
N SER A 81 8.42 -5.80 -14.42
CA SER A 81 8.87 -4.52 -14.96
C SER A 81 7.71 -3.60 -15.41
N ASN A 82 7.04 -2.94 -14.46
CA ASN A 82 5.98 -1.95 -14.67
C ASN A 82 6.58 -0.55 -14.83
N TYR A 83 7.72 -0.45 -15.51
CA TYR A 83 8.34 0.84 -15.82
C TYR A 83 8.00 1.27 -17.26
N ILE A 84 7.64 2.54 -17.40
CA ILE A 84 7.42 3.17 -18.70
C ILE A 84 8.74 3.80 -19.13
N CYS A 85 9.32 3.29 -20.22
CA CYS A 85 10.54 3.83 -20.80
C CYS A 85 10.24 5.03 -21.71
N HIS A 86 10.79 6.21 -21.38
CA HIS A 86 10.64 7.40 -22.23
C HIS A 86 11.86 8.30 -22.16
N LYS A 87 12.48 8.63 -23.31
CA LYS A 87 13.67 9.50 -23.40
C LYS A 87 14.78 9.18 -22.37
N GLY A 88 15.01 7.88 -22.13
CA GLY A 88 16.01 7.38 -21.17
C GLY A 88 15.55 7.28 -19.71
N HIS A 89 14.33 7.73 -19.38
CA HIS A 89 13.71 7.56 -18.07
C HIS A 89 13.08 6.18 -17.92
N GLU A 90 13.03 5.71 -16.67
CA GLU A 90 12.25 4.56 -16.23
C GLU A 90 11.17 5.06 -15.25
N PHE A 91 9.99 5.37 -15.78
CA PHE A 91 8.90 5.94 -14.99
C PHE A 91 8.08 4.86 -14.29
N ILE A 92 7.78 5.09 -13.02
CA ILE A 92 6.88 4.28 -12.19
C ILE A 92 5.59 5.08 -11.95
N PRO A 93 4.40 4.51 -12.20
CA PRO A 93 3.13 5.12 -11.81
C PRO A 93 3.06 5.38 -10.31
N THR A 94 2.65 6.59 -9.91
CA THR A 94 2.49 6.94 -8.50
C THR A 94 1.41 8.00 -8.25
N LEU A 95 1.12 8.29 -6.99
CA LEU A 95 0.13 9.25 -6.52
C LEU A 95 0.68 10.11 -5.37
N TYR A 96 0.53 11.44 -5.46
CA TYR A 96 0.97 12.35 -4.39
C TYR A 96 -0.22 12.90 -3.60
N HIS A 97 -0.39 12.47 -2.36
CA HIS A 97 -1.38 13.05 -1.46
C HIS A 97 -0.90 14.35 -0.79
N PHE A 98 0.40 14.63 -0.81
CA PHE A 98 1.03 15.80 -0.19
C PHE A 98 1.60 16.77 -1.23
N PRO A 99 1.80 18.06 -0.88
CA PRO A 99 2.28 19.09 -1.80
C PRO A 99 3.46 18.66 -2.67
N THR A 100 3.21 18.51 -3.97
CA THR A 100 4.18 18.10 -5.00
C THR A 100 3.83 18.77 -6.32
N ASN A 101 4.81 19.29 -7.06
CA ASN A 101 4.58 19.91 -8.37
C ASN A 101 5.03 18.99 -9.50
N CYS A 102 4.40 19.13 -10.67
CA CYS A 102 4.83 18.48 -11.90
C CYS A 102 6.00 19.26 -12.50
N GLU A 103 7.11 18.59 -12.75
CA GLU A 103 8.33 19.18 -13.32
C GLU A 103 8.17 19.53 -14.81
N ALA A 104 7.12 19.03 -15.47
CA ALA A 104 6.87 19.27 -16.88
C ALA A 104 5.98 20.51 -17.14
N CYS A 105 4.99 20.76 -16.28
CA CYS A 105 4.04 21.88 -16.45
C CYS A 105 3.94 22.83 -15.24
N MET A 106 4.71 22.58 -14.18
CA MET A 106 4.73 23.33 -12.92
C MET A 106 3.40 23.38 -12.13
N LYS A 107 2.35 22.72 -12.64
CA LYS A 107 1.06 22.60 -11.96
C LYS A 107 1.15 21.64 -10.76
N PRO A 108 0.25 21.78 -9.77
CA PRO A 108 0.13 20.80 -8.70
C PRO A 108 -0.05 19.37 -9.24
N LEU A 109 0.76 18.45 -8.74
CA LEU A 109 0.72 17.01 -9.02
C LEU A 109 0.06 16.23 -7.87
N TRP A 110 -0.63 16.94 -6.96
CA TRP A 110 -1.12 16.36 -5.71
C TRP A 110 -2.58 16.73 -5.44
N HIS A 111 -3.24 15.88 -4.64
CA HIS A 111 -4.53 16.19 -4.00
C HIS A 111 -4.76 15.22 -2.83
N MET A 112 -5.32 15.71 -1.72
CA MET A 112 -5.47 14.92 -0.48
C MET A 112 -6.37 13.68 -0.64
N PHE A 113 -7.53 13.82 -1.30
CA PHE A 113 -8.49 12.71 -1.45
C PHE A 113 -8.38 11.93 -2.76
N LYS A 114 -8.12 12.62 -3.88
CA LYS A 114 -8.06 12.03 -5.23
C LYS A 114 -6.90 12.67 -6.01
N PRO A 115 -5.66 12.30 -5.71
CA PRO A 115 -4.49 12.81 -6.42
C PRO A 115 -4.56 12.48 -7.92
N PRO A 116 -4.07 13.40 -8.78
CA PRO A 116 -3.99 13.11 -10.20
C PRO A 116 -2.99 11.97 -10.46
N PRO A 117 -3.18 11.15 -11.50
CA PRO A 117 -2.21 10.13 -11.90
C PRO A 117 -0.84 10.75 -12.19
N ALA A 118 0.19 10.26 -11.53
CA ALA A 118 1.56 10.75 -11.67
C ALA A 118 2.52 9.63 -12.12
N LEU A 119 3.69 10.05 -12.55
CA LEU A 119 4.83 9.21 -12.89
C LEU A 119 6.06 9.78 -12.19
N GLU A 120 6.83 8.91 -11.55
CA GLU A 120 8.13 9.24 -10.96
C GLU A 120 9.22 8.41 -11.63
N CYS A 121 10.28 9.06 -12.13
CA CYS A 121 11.42 8.33 -12.68
C CYS A 121 12.25 7.73 -11.55
N ARG A 122 12.47 6.42 -11.55
CA ARG A 122 13.31 5.77 -10.52
C ARG A 122 14.80 6.08 -10.62
N ARG A 123 15.25 6.72 -11.71
CA ARG A 123 16.67 7.05 -11.94
C ARG A 123 17.00 8.45 -11.45
N CYS A 124 16.20 9.44 -11.85
CA CYS A 124 16.45 10.85 -11.53
C CYS A 124 15.39 11.50 -10.64
N HIS A 125 14.36 10.75 -10.22
CA HIS A 125 13.26 11.21 -9.36
C HIS A 125 12.44 12.39 -9.91
N ILE A 126 12.49 12.63 -11.23
CA ILE A 126 11.60 13.63 -11.86
C ILE A 126 10.15 13.15 -11.78
N LYS A 127 9.24 14.09 -11.49
CA LYS A 127 7.82 13.83 -11.23
C LYS A 127 6.96 14.54 -12.26
N CYS A 128 6.04 13.83 -12.91
CA CYS A 128 5.15 14.43 -13.90
C CYS A 128 3.76 13.78 -13.91
N HIS A 129 2.76 14.46 -14.46
CA HIS A 129 1.44 13.84 -14.70
C HIS A 129 1.56 12.71 -15.72
N LYS A 130 0.79 11.63 -15.54
CA LYS A 130 0.70 10.54 -16.52
C LYS A 130 0.16 11.02 -17.88
N ASP A 131 -0.75 11.99 -17.86
CA ASP A 131 -1.35 12.61 -19.05
C ASP A 131 -0.31 13.12 -20.06
N HIS A 132 0.83 13.63 -19.60
CA HIS A 132 1.89 14.12 -20.47
C HIS A 132 2.49 13.00 -21.34
N MET A 133 2.54 11.78 -20.80
CA MET A 133 2.99 10.60 -21.55
C MET A 133 1.89 10.03 -22.45
N ASP A 134 0.66 9.97 -21.96
CA ASP A 134 -0.48 9.46 -22.74
C ASP A 134 -0.76 10.34 -23.98
N LYS A 135 -0.61 11.66 -23.84
CA LYS A 135 -0.75 12.64 -24.93
C LYS A 135 0.51 12.81 -25.78
N LYS A 136 1.61 12.10 -25.46
CA LYS A 136 2.92 12.21 -26.12
C LYS A 136 3.42 13.66 -26.22
N GLU A 137 3.23 14.44 -25.16
CA GLU A 137 3.69 15.83 -25.12
C GLU A 137 5.23 15.86 -25.04
N GLU A 138 5.88 16.66 -25.88
CA GLU A 138 7.36 16.72 -25.94
C GLU A 138 8.00 17.56 -24.82
N ILE A 139 7.32 17.76 -23.70
CA ILE A 139 7.74 18.68 -22.63
C ILE A 139 8.73 18.06 -21.63
N ILE A 140 8.90 16.73 -21.63
CA ILE A 140 9.85 16.05 -20.73
C ILE A 140 11.24 16.00 -21.38
N ALA A 141 12.23 16.54 -20.67
CA ALA A 141 13.64 16.47 -21.06
C ALA A 141 14.21 15.05 -20.85
N PRO A 142 15.26 14.63 -21.60
CA PRO A 142 15.88 13.33 -21.43
C PRO A 142 16.43 13.09 -20.01
N CYS A 143 16.49 11.82 -19.61
CA CYS A 143 17.06 11.44 -18.31
C CYS A 143 18.53 11.83 -18.25
N LYS A 144 18.93 12.41 -17.12
CA LYS A 144 20.33 12.64 -16.75
C LYS A 144 20.84 11.47 -15.90
#